data_AF-A0A918UF74-F1
#
_entry.id   AF-A0A918UF74-F1
#
_cell.length_a   1.000
_cell.length_b   1.000
_cell.length_c   1.000
_cell.angle_alpha   90.00
_cell.angle_beta   90.00
_cell.angle_gamma   90.00
#
_symmetry.space_group_name_H-M   'P 1'
#
loop_
_entity.id
_entity.type
_entity.pdbx_description
1 polymer ?
#
loop_
_entity_poly.entity_id
_entity_poly.type
_entity_poly.pdbx_seq_one_letter_code
_entity_poly.pdbx_strand_id
1 'polypeptide(L)'
;MSMGFRYAFGRTALELVRAGGSLHRMTDRLARRDAVALTPRQLAAALRDNARHPWRPPVGGLAAALGHDVVHGLDITVALGLGREVPEERLRIVLGTVAPRTLRFFGADLADVELRATDLEWSYGTGSRVARPAQELLLLAYGRALPEARAEH
;
A
#
# COMPACT_ATOMS: atom_id res chain seq x y z
N MET A 1 6.55 3.62 4.58
CA MET A 1 6.62 5.10 4.80
C MET A 1 7.78 5.48 5.73
N SER A 2 8.71 6.37 5.35
CA SER A 2 9.88 6.73 6.19
C SER A 2 9.76 8.06 6.96
N MET A 3 8.86 8.96 6.54
CA MET A 3 8.79 10.31 7.11
C MET A 3 8.41 10.32 8.59
N GLY A 4 7.54 9.42 9.03
CA GLY A 4 6.97 9.41 10.39
C GLY A 4 7.98 9.28 11.53
N PHE A 5 9.11 8.59 11.30
CA PHE A 5 10.18 8.43 12.29
C PHE A 5 11.45 9.23 11.95
N ARG A 6 11.52 9.84 10.76
CA ARG A 6 12.71 10.62 10.31
C ARG A 6 12.49 12.13 10.36
N TYR A 7 11.25 12.58 10.47
CA TYR A 7 10.89 13.99 10.47
C TYR A 7 10.04 14.31 11.70
N ALA A 8 10.54 15.22 12.54
CA ALA A 8 9.75 15.76 13.64
C ALA A 8 8.50 16.47 13.10
N PHE A 9 7.41 16.47 13.88
CA PHE A 9 6.12 17.04 13.48
C PHE A 9 6.23 18.49 12.99
N GLY A 10 6.97 19.35 13.71
CA GLY A 10 7.18 20.75 13.32
C GLY A 10 7.92 20.90 11.99
N ARG A 11 8.85 19.98 11.69
CA ARG A 11 9.54 19.94 10.39
C ARG A 11 8.58 19.55 9.28
N THR A 12 7.72 18.55 9.51
CA THR A 12 6.69 18.13 8.55
C THR A 12 5.70 19.26 8.25
N ALA A 13 5.24 20.00 9.27
CA ALA A 13 4.37 21.15 9.08
C ALA A 13 5.02 22.26 8.24
N LEU A 14 6.30 22.57 8.52
CA LEU A 14 7.06 23.54 7.73
C LEU A 14 7.20 23.10 6.26
N GLU A 15 7.50 21.82 6.02
CA GLU A 15 7.62 21.28 4.67
C GLU A 15 6.28 21.32 3.91
N LEU A 16 5.16 21.12 4.60
CA LEU A 16 3.82 21.25 4.02
C LEU A 16 3.51 22.71 3.63
N VAL A 17 3.84 23.67 4.49
CA VAL A 17 3.71 25.11 4.18
C VAL A 17 4.57 25.47 2.97
N ARG A 18 5.83 25.01 2.93
CA ARG A 18 6.74 25.18 1.77
C ARG A 18 6.27 24.49 0.50
N ALA A 19 5.28 23.59 0.58
CA ALA A 19 4.65 22.94 -0.56
C ALA A 19 3.33 23.62 -0.96
N GLY A 20 2.99 24.76 -0.37
CA GLY A 20 1.73 25.47 -0.60
C GLY A 20 0.52 24.68 -0.08
N GLY A 21 0.68 23.92 1.00
CA GLY A 21 -0.37 23.06 1.54
C GLY A 21 -0.59 21.76 0.76
N SER A 22 0.15 21.51 -0.32
CA SER A 22 0.03 20.28 -1.10
C SER A 22 0.85 19.14 -0.49
N LEU A 23 0.17 18.16 0.10
CA LEU A 23 0.81 16.93 0.60
C LEU A 23 1.57 16.20 -0.51
N HIS A 24 0.99 16.10 -1.72
CA HIS A 24 1.63 15.41 -2.85
C HIS A 24 2.98 16.04 -3.22
N ARG A 25 3.03 17.38 -3.35
CA ARG A 25 4.29 18.08 -3.65
C ARG A 25 5.30 17.94 -2.51
N MET A 26 4.83 18.00 -1.26
CA MET A 26 5.69 17.82 -0.09
C MET A 26 6.35 16.43 -0.10
N THR A 27 5.56 15.37 -0.29
CA THR A 27 6.07 14.00 -0.23
C THR A 27 6.99 13.67 -1.40
N ASP A 28 6.71 14.14 -2.63
CA ASP A 28 7.62 13.99 -3.78
C ASP A 28 8.96 14.70 -3.54
N ARG A 29 8.93 15.95 -3.07
CA ARG A 29 10.15 16.71 -2.77
C ARG A 29 11.00 16.02 -1.69
N LEU A 30 10.37 15.56 -0.61
CA LEU A 30 11.07 14.87 0.47
C LEU A 30 11.63 13.51 0.01
N ALA A 31 10.89 12.75 -0.79
CA ALA A 31 11.35 11.50 -1.36
C ALA A 31 12.59 11.70 -2.25
N ARG A 32 12.57 12.71 -3.14
CA ARG A 32 13.74 13.06 -3.97
C ARG A 32 14.95 13.47 -3.13
N ARG A 33 14.73 14.29 -2.10
CA ARG A 33 15.81 14.71 -1.20
C ARG A 33 16.41 13.53 -0.45
N ASP A 34 15.58 12.62 0.05
CA ASP A 34 16.02 11.41 0.73
C ASP A 34 16.79 10.47 -0.21
N ALA A 35 16.36 10.35 -1.47
CA ALA A 35 17.04 9.53 -2.47
C ALA A 35 18.41 10.08 -2.90
N VAL A 36 18.61 11.40 -2.82
CA VAL A 36 19.94 12.02 -3.02
C VAL A 36 20.83 11.81 -1.79
N ALA A 37 20.27 11.85 -0.59
CA ALA A 37 21.02 11.79 0.66
C ALA A 37 21.39 10.36 1.09
N LEU A 38 20.61 9.35 0.69
CA LEU A 38 20.75 7.98 1.17
C LEU A 38 20.74 6.98 0.02
N THR A 39 21.61 5.97 0.13
CA THR A 39 21.56 4.80 -0.73
C THR A 39 20.30 3.95 -0.45
N PRO A 40 19.85 3.12 -1.42
CA PRO A 40 18.74 2.19 -1.18
C PRO A 40 18.95 1.28 0.04
N ARG A 41 20.19 0.84 0.30
CA ARG A 41 20.55 0.03 1.47
C ARG A 41 20.35 0.81 2.77
N GLN A 42 20.74 2.08 2.81
CA GLN A 42 20.54 2.93 3.99
C GLN A 42 19.05 3.24 4.23
N LEU A 43 18.26 3.43 3.16
CA LEU A 43 16.81 3.58 3.28
C LEU A 43 16.16 2.31 3.85
N ALA A 44 16.55 1.14 3.36
CA ALA A 44 16.07 -0.14 3.89
C ALA A 44 16.50 -0.37 5.36
N ALA A 45 17.75 -0.02 5.71
CA ALA A 45 18.23 -0.08 7.08
C ALA A 45 17.42 0.84 8.00
N ALA A 46 17.19 2.09 7.59
CA ALA A 46 16.39 3.04 8.37
C ALA A 46 14.97 2.52 8.64
N LEU A 47 14.32 1.86 7.68
CA LEU A 47 13.01 1.22 7.90
C LEU A 47 13.10 0.07 8.90
N ARG A 48 14.14 -0.78 8.80
CA ARG A 48 14.36 -1.90 9.72
C ARG A 48 14.62 -1.43 11.15
N ASP A 49 15.51 -0.47 11.32
CA ASP A 49 15.94 0.04 12.62
C ASP A 49 14.80 0.77 13.35
N ASN A 50 13.83 1.29 12.60
CA ASN A 50 12.67 2.01 13.13
C ASN A 50 11.37 1.19 13.09
N ALA A 51 11.43 -0.12 12.87
CA ALA A 51 10.24 -0.97 12.77
C ALA A 51 9.38 -0.98 14.05
N ARG A 52 9.99 -0.68 15.21
CA ARG A 52 9.31 -0.57 16.51
C ARG A 52 9.10 0.88 16.97
N HIS A 53 9.34 1.86 16.10
CA HIS A 53 9.17 3.26 16.46
C HIS A 53 7.70 3.54 16.82
N PRO A 54 7.40 4.27 17.92
CA PRO A 54 6.02 4.44 18.42
C PRO A 54 5.16 5.36 17.55
N TRP A 55 5.67 5.79 16.39
CA TRP A 55 4.95 6.71 15.52
C TRP A 55 3.72 6.01 14.93
N ARG A 56 2.61 6.74 14.91
CA ARG A 56 1.36 6.28 14.30
C ARG A 56 0.93 7.29 13.24
N PRO A 57 0.37 6.82 12.11
CA PRO A 57 -0.17 7.73 11.12
C PRO A 57 -1.31 8.55 11.73
N PRO A 58 -1.34 9.88 11.53
CA PRO A 58 -2.38 10.73 12.11
C PRO A 58 -3.77 10.49 11.50
N VAL A 59 -3.84 9.81 10.35
CA VAL A 59 -5.07 9.48 9.63
C VAL A 59 -5.01 8.03 9.17
N GLY A 60 -6.15 7.32 9.20
CA GLY A 60 -6.30 5.96 8.66
C GLY A 60 -5.84 4.83 9.60
N GLY A 61 -5.07 5.14 10.65
CA GLY A 61 -4.64 4.14 11.63
C GLY A 61 -3.64 3.11 11.09
N LEU A 62 -3.32 2.10 11.91
CA LEU A 62 -2.27 1.13 11.60
C LEU A 62 -2.64 0.21 10.42
N ALA A 63 -3.90 -0.16 10.27
CA ALA A 63 -4.35 -1.00 9.16
C ALA A 63 -4.16 -0.30 7.80
N ALA A 64 -4.46 1.00 7.71
CA ALA A 64 -4.21 1.77 6.49
C ALA A 64 -2.71 1.95 6.20
N ALA A 65 -1.88 2.16 7.24
CA ALA A 65 -0.43 2.21 7.07
C ALA A 65 0.14 0.87 6.58
N LEU A 66 -0.34 -0.25 7.14
CA LEU A 66 0.00 -1.58 6.66
C LEU A 66 -0.44 -1.78 5.20
N GLY A 67 -1.66 -1.34 4.85
CA GLY A 67 -2.16 -1.37 3.48
C GLY A 67 -1.26 -0.58 2.53
N HIS A 68 -0.79 0.60 2.94
CA HIS A 68 0.18 1.38 2.16
C HIS A 68 1.46 0.60 1.86
N ASP A 69 2.09 0.01 2.88
CA ASP A 69 3.35 -0.72 2.69
C ASP A 69 3.14 -2.03 1.91
N VAL A 70 2.01 -2.73 2.12
CA VAL A 70 1.66 -3.96 1.38
C VAL A 70 1.39 -3.65 -0.08
N VAL A 71 0.47 -2.73 -0.37
CA VAL A 71 0.03 -2.42 -1.74
C VAL A 71 1.17 -1.81 -2.55
N HIS A 72 1.93 -0.86 -2.01
CA HIS A 72 3.09 -0.32 -2.74
C HIS A 72 4.23 -1.32 -2.89
N GLY A 73 4.40 -2.24 -1.93
CA GLY A 73 5.31 -3.37 -2.10
C GLY A 73 4.89 -4.25 -3.28
N LEU A 74 3.59 -4.48 -3.47
CA LEU A 74 3.04 -5.22 -4.60
C LEU A 74 3.11 -4.44 -5.91
N ASP A 75 2.84 -3.13 -5.91
CA ASP A 75 2.98 -2.24 -7.09
C ASP A 75 4.38 -2.41 -7.73
N ILE A 76 5.42 -2.62 -6.90
CA ILE A 76 6.80 -2.87 -7.36
C ILE A 76 7.02 -4.35 -7.72
N THR A 77 6.72 -5.26 -6.80
CA THR A 77 7.14 -6.66 -6.93
C THR A 77 6.36 -7.43 -7.98
N VAL A 78 5.09 -7.09 -8.22
CA VAL A 78 4.27 -7.66 -9.29
C VAL A 78 4.78 -7.18 -10.65
N ALA A 79 5.01 -5.87 -10.80
CA ALA A 79 5.51 -5.30 -12.05
C ALA A 79 6.88 -5.85 -12.47
N LEU A 80 7.74 -6.16 -11.48
CA LEU A 80 9.06 -6.73 -11.71
C LEU A 80 9.09 -8.27 -11.74
N GLY A 81 7.96 -8.94 -11.51
CA GLY A 81 7.90 -10.41 -11.48
C GLY A 81 8.73 -11.04 -10.35
N LEU A 82 8.88 -10.36 -9.20
CA LEU A 82 9.76 -10.78 -8.10
C LEU A 82 9.14 -11.84 -7.17
N GLY A 83 7.94 -12.33 -7.46
CA GLY A 83 7.31 -13.44 -6.73
C GLY A 83 7.09 -13.19 -5.24
N ARG A 84 6.88 -11.93 -4.83
CA ARG A 84 6.66 -11.61 -3.42
C ARG A 84 5.31 -12.15 -2.96
N GLU A 85 5.34 -12.94 -1.89
CA GLU A 85 4.16 -13.39 -1.16
C GLU A 85 3.99 -12.58 0.13
N VAL A 86 2.84 -11.92 0.28
CA VAL A 86 2.49 -11.23 1.51
C VAL A 86 2.05 -12.27 2.55
N PRO A 87 2.60 -12.24 3.78
CA PRO A 87 2.11 -13.08 4.86
C PRO A 87 0.61 -12.93 5.08
N GLU A 88 -0.05 -14.06 5.19
CA GLU A 88 -1.50 -14.19 5.29
C GLU A 88 -2.09 -13.37 6.44
N GLU A 89 -1.40 -13.28 7.59
CA GLU A 89 -1.88 -12.46 8.72
C GLU A 89 -1.98 -10.97 8.36
N ARG A 90 -1.12 -10.48 7.45
CA ARG A 90 -1.15 -9.09 6.98
C ARG A 90 -2.24 -8.90 5.94
N LEU A 91 -2.42 -9.87 5.03
CA LEU A 91 -3.50 -9.83 4.05
C LEU A 91 -4.86 -9.74 4.74
N ARG A 92 -5.12 -10.56 5.76
CA ARG A 92 -6.37 -10.49 6.53
C ARG A 92 -6.66 -9.10 7.09
N ILE A 93 -5.65 -8.45 7.69
CA ILE A 93 -5.82 -7.11 8.25
C ILE A 93 -6.17 -6.10 7.16
N VAL A 94 -5.46 -6.12 6.04
CA VAL A 94 -5.67 -5.13 4.96
C VAL A 94 -6.99 -5.40 4.22
N LEU A 95 -7.30 -6.66 3.92
CA LEU A 95 -8.57 -7.07 3.31
C LEU A 95 -9.77 -6.73 4.19
N GLY A 96 -9.61 -6.77 5.51
CA GLY A 96 -10.63 -6.29 6.46
C GLY A 96 -10.94 -4.78 6.36
N THR A 97 -10.11 -4.01 5.64
CA THR A 97 -10.36 -2.58 5.37
C THR A 97 -11.10 -2.32 4.05
N VAL A 98 -11.35 -3.36 3.26
CA VAL A 98 -12.08 -3.24 1.99
C VAL A 98 -13.55 -2.95 2.29
N ALA A 99 -14.00 -1.79 1.84
CA ALA A 99 -15.34 -1.26 2.04
C ALA A 99 -15.69 -0.30 0.89
N PRO A 100 -16.96 0.07 0.70
CA PRO A 100 -17.36 0.95 -0.40
C PRO A 100 -16.56 2.27 -0.48
N ARG A 101 -16.17 2.84 0.66
CA ARG A 101 -15.32 4.05 0.70
C ARG A 101 -13.91 3.79 0.16
N THR A 102 -13.32 2.64 0.49
CA THR A 102 -11.99 2.22 0.03
C THR A 102 -12.01 2.03 -1.48
N LEU A 103 -13.00 1.31 -2.01
CA LEU A 103 -13.17 1.09 -3.44
C LEU A 103 -13.29 2.41 -4.21
N ARG A 104 -14.17 3.31 -3.77
CA ARG A 104 -14.31 4.63 -4.39
C ARG A 104 -13.03 5.45 -4.35
N PHE A 105 -12.29 5.41 -3.24
CA PHE A 105 -11.04 6.15 -3.11
C PHE A 105 -9.99 5.66 -4.11
N PHE A 106 -9.96 4.36 -4.38
CA PHE A 106 -9.01 3.75 -5.33
C PHE A 106 -9.56 3.59 -6.76
N GLY A 107 -10.80 3.99 -7.01
CA GLY A 107 -11.43 3.84 -8.33
C GLY A 107 -11.70 2.39 -8.72
N ALA A 108 -11.79 1.47 -7.76
CA ALA A 108 -12.15 0.08 -8.01
C ALA A 108 -13.68 -0.03 -8.19
N ASP A 109 -14.12 -0.47 -9.37
CA ASP A 109 -15.52 -0.78 -9.62
C ASP A 109 -15.74 -2.28 -9.49
N LEU A 110 -16.55 -2.65 -8.50
CA LEU A 110 -16.93 -4.03 -8.19
C LEU A 110 -18.46 -4.16 -8.13
N ALA A 111 -19.19 -3.31 -8.87
CA ALA A 111 -20.63 -3.49 -9.03
C ALA A 111 -20.93 -4.86 -9.64
N ASP A 112 -21.86 -5.59 -9.03
CA ASP A 112 -22.28 -6.95 -9.44
C ASP A 112 -21.14 -7.98 -9.56
N VAL A 113 -20.05 -7.78 -8.82
CA VAL A 113 -18.93 -8.71 -8.71
C VAL A 113 -18.77 -9.19 -7.26
N GLU A 114 -18.61 -10.50 -7.10
CA GLU A 114 -18.15 -11.09 -5.84
C GLU A 114 -16.67 -11.48 -5.97
N LEU A 115 -15.81 -10.83 -5.19
CA LEU A 115 -14.43 -11.26 -5.02
C LEU A 115 -14.40 -12.39 -3.97
N ARG A 116 -13.79 -13.54 -4.29
CA ARG A 116 -13.66 -14.67 -3.36
C ARG A 116 -12.24 -15.20 -3.35
N ALA A 117 -11.56 -15.09 -2.20
CA ALA A 117 -10.22 -15.62 -2.05
C ALA A 117 -10.22 -17.16 -2.15
N THR A 118 -9.19 -17.72 -2.79
CA THR A 118 -9.02 -19.18 -2.94
C THR A 118 -8.12 -19.78 -1.86
N ASP A 119 -7.30 -18.94 -1.23
CA ASP A 119 -6.29 -19.26 -0.23
C ASP A 119 -6.66 -18.73 1.17
N LEU A 120 -7.70 -17.91 1.28
CA LEU A 120 -8.22 -17.39 2.54
C LEU A 120 -9.74 -17.46 2.61
N GLU A 121 -10.28 -17.56 3.83
CA GLU A 121 -11.70 -17.34 4.09
C GLU A 121 -12.05 -15.85 4.05
N TRP A 122 -12.11 -15.30 2.84
CA TRP A 122 -12.48 -13.91 2.61
C TRP A 122 -13.28 -13.75 1.31
N SER A 123 -14.34 -12.94 1.36
CA SER A 123 -15.03 -12.44 0.17
C SER A 123 -15.53 -11.02 0.37
N TYR A 124 -15.80 -10.34 -0.75
CA TYR A 124 -16.42 -9.03 -0.79
C TYR A 124 -17.33 -8.89 -2.01
N GLY A 125 -18.48 -8.26 -1.81
CA GLY A 125 -19.44 -7.98 -2.88
C GLY A 125 -20.40 -9.15 -3.15
N THR A 126 -21.15 -9.03 -4.24
CA THR A 126 -22.19 -9.98 -4.66
C THR A 126 -22.30 -9.95 -6.18
N GLY A 127 -22.61 -11.08 -6.81
CA GLY A 127 -22.86 -11.16 -8.25
C GLY A 127 -21.95 -12.18 -8.93
N SER A 128 -21.34 -11.81 -10.05
CA SER A 128 -20.44 -12.69 -10.80
C SER A 128 -19.17 -12.96 -9.99
N ARG A 129 -18.88 -14.23 -9.73
CA ARG A 129 -17.76 -14.63 -8.87
C ARG A 129 -16.42 -14.52 -9.60
N VAL A 130 -15.49 -13.80 -8.98
CA VAL A 130 -14.06 -13.77 -9.33
C VAL A 130 -13.28 -14.47 -8.23
N ALA A 131 -12.81 -15.69 -8.51
CA ALA A 131 -12.02 -16.50 -7.59
C ALA A 131 -10.53 -16.39 -7.92
N ARG A 132 -9.73 -15.85 -6.99
CA ARG A 132 -8.27 -15.64 -7.14
C ARG A 132 -7.57 -15.71 -5.78
N PRO A 133 -6.22 -15.80 -5.73
CA PRO A 133 -5.47 -15.60 -4.51
C PRO A 133 -5.80 -14.25 -3.84
N ALA A 134 -5.83 -14.23 -2.51
CA ALA A 134 -6.21 -13.07 -1.71
C ALA A 134 -5.38 -11.82 -2.04
N GLN A 135 -4.09 -12.00 -2.34
CA GLN A 135 -3.19 -10.93 -2.75
C GLN A 135 -3.60 -10.26 -4.08
N GLU A 136 -4.07 -11.04 -5.06
CA GLU A 136 -4.57 -10.53 -6.34
C GLU A 136 -5.88 -9.77 -6.14
N LEU A 137 -6.79 -10.32 -5.33
CA LEU A 137 -8.05 -9.66 -5.01
C LEU A 137 -7.84 -8.34 -4.26
N LEU A 138 -6.82 -8.28 -3.40
CA LEU A 138 -6.42 -7.04 -2.73
C LEU A 138 -6.02 -5.97 -3.76
N LEU A 139 -5.25 -6.33 -4.79
CA LEU A 139 -4.85 -5.40 -5.84
C LEU A 139 -6.06 -4.87 -6.62
N LEU A 140 -6.99 -5.75 -6.98
CA LEU A 140 -8.24 -5.36 -7.65
C LEU A 140 -9.08 -4.41 -6.78
N ALA A 141 -9.27 -4.73 -5.49
CA ALA A 141 -10.00 -3.88 -4.55
C ALA A 141 -9.33 -2.51 -4.32
N TYR A 142 -8.03 -2.41 -4.59
CA TYR A 142 -7.26 -1.17 -4.57
C TYR A 142 -7.09 -0.58 -5.97
N GLY A 143 -7.88 -0.99 -6.98
CA GLY A 143 -7.92 -0.36 -8.30
C GLY A 143 -6.69 -0.63 -9.17
N ARG A 144 -5.92 -1.69 -8.88
CA ARG A 144 -4.80 -2.12 -9.71
C ARG A 144 -5.27 -3.17 -10.71
N ALA A 145 -4.76 -3.07 -11.94
CA ALA A 145 -4.84 -4.16 -12.90
C ALA A 145 -3.86 -5.27 -12.49
N LEU A 146 -4.26 -6.51 -12.74
CA LEU A 146 -3.37 -7.66 -12.62
C LEU A 146 -2.57 -7.81 -13.93
N PRO A 147 -1.31 -8.22 -13.89
CA PRO A 147 -0.57 -8.54 -15.09
C PRO A 147 -1.27 -9.70 -15.83
N GLU A 148 -1.27 -9.64 -17.16
CA GLU A 148 -1.67 -10.79 -17.97
C GLU A 148 -0.79 -11.99 -17.59
N ALA A 149 -1.39 -13.18 -17.55
CA ALA A 149 -0.63 -14.40 -17.32
C ALA A 149 0.48 -14.46 -18.38
N ARG A 150 1.75 -14.41 -17.95
CA ARG A 150 2.85 -14.58 -18.89
C ARG A 150 2.71 -15.97 -19.49
N ALA A 151 2.57 -16.04 -20.81
CA ALA A 151 2.76 -17.29 -21.53
C ALA A 151 4.17 -17.77 -21.20
N GLU A 152 4.27 -18.91 -20.54
CA GLU A 152 5.53 -19.59 -20.31
C GLU A 152 6.12 -19.93 -21.71
N HIS A 153 7.28 -19.37 -22.02
CA HIS A 153 8.08 -19.71 -23.20
C HIS A 153 9.24 -20.61 -22.79
#